data_AF-A0A7S2FW55-F1
#
_entry.id   AF-A0A7S2FW55-F1
#
_cell.length_a   1.000
_cell.length_b   1.000
_cell.length_c   1.000
_cell.angle_alpha   90.00
_cell.angle_beta   90.00
_cell.angle_gamma   90.00
#
_symmetry.space_group_name_H-M   'P 1'
#
loop_
_entity.id
_entity.type
_entity.pdbx_description
1 polymer ?
#
loop_
_entity_poly.entity_id
_entity_poly.type
_entity_poly.pdbx_seq_one_letter_code
_entity_poly.pdbx_strand_id
1 'polypeptide(L)'
;MLSDDSKLLPNAWLNDGFGDCRTTTVGAQQGSFTTCATLVFALIGTQTRMKFVSDANVQKALGMITDLCGFISLAATLYGYYTDCYLAIKRQQTIDDEDYRAEVYLGPGYFCYLVCLFGAFMRALFHWLTPLAPRPDENGKMIYHGSGCAFGIPKNLIDALDENGDGKISCSELTKLSSAYDRYRQQKNTERRLSTVSISETITEEPKASLAGNAA
;
A
#
# COMPACT_ATOMS: atom_id res chain seq x y z
N MET A 1 2.65 27.49 -54.19
CA MET A 1 2.32 27.42 -52.76
C MET A 1 1.28 26.33 -52.57
N LEU A 2 1.73 25.07 -52.56
CA LEU A 2 0.90 23.94 -52.17
C LEU A 2 1.20 23.70 -50.69
N SER A 3 0.12 23.58 -49.92
CA SER A 3 0.07 23.55 -48.47
C SER A 3 1.01 22.49 -47.87
N ASP A 4 1.81 22.93 -46.89
CA ASP A 4 2.69 22.10 -46.05
C ASP A 4 1.89 21.29 -45.00
N ASP A 5 0.55 21.29 -45.06
CA ASP A 5 -0.32 20.62 -44.08
C ASP A 5 -0.41 19.09 -44.30
N SER A 6 0.00 18.59 -45.46
CA SER A 6 0.02 17.14 -45.76
C SER A 6 1.05 16.35 -44.94
N LYS A 7 2.08 17.01 -44.40
CA LYS A 7 3.06 16.38 -43.50
C LYS A 7 2.59 16.27 -42.04
N LEU A 8 1.47 16.92 -41.68
CA LEU A 8 0.89 16.86 -40.34
C LEU A 8 -0.08 15.67 -40.16
N LEU A 9 -0.65 15.15 -41.25
CA LEU A 9 -1.65 14.07 -41.23
C LEU A 9 -1.12 12.68 -40.82
N PRO A 10 0.07 12.21 -41.25
CA PRO A 10 0.55 10.86 -40.92
C PRO A 10 0.80 10.65 -39.43
N ASN A 11 0.96 11.73 -38.67
CA ASN A 11 1.23 11.67 -37.24
C ASN A 11 -0.03 11.87 -36.39
N ALA A 12 -1.13 12.38 -36.95
CA ALA A 12 -2.33 12.70 -36.17
C ALA A 12 -2.94 11.45 -35.52
N TRP A 13 -3.02 10.35 -36.28
CA TRP A 13 -3.58 9.08 -35.80
C TRP A 13 -2.67 8.38 -34.77
N LEU A 14 -1.35 8.48 -34.95
CA LEU A 14 -0.36 8.01 -33.97
C LEU A 14 -0.41 8.85 -32.69
N ASN A 15 -0.50 10.17 -32.83
CA ASN A 15 -0.60 11.09 -31.70
C ASN A 15 -1.86 10.87 -30.87
N ASP A 16 -2.98 10.51 -31.50
CA ASP A 16 -4.21 10.13 -30.82
C ASP A 16 -4.00 8.87 -29.97
N GLY A 17 -3.49 7.79 -30.57
CA GLY A 17 -3.16 6.55 -29.84
C GLY A 17 -2.12 6.74 -28.73
N PHE A 18 -1.12 7.60 -28.94
CA PHE A 18 -0.15 7.95 -27.91
C PHE A 18 -0.72 8.87 -26.82
N GLY A 19 -1.76 9.66 -27.11
CA GLY A 19 -2.45 10.51 -26.13
C GLY A 19 -3.09 9.70 -25.02
N ASP A 20 -3.81 8.65 -25.38
CA ASP A 20 -4.42 7.72 -24.43
C ASP A 20 -3.35 6.97 -23.62
N CYS A 21 -2.31 6.49 -24.31
CA CYS A 21 -1.19 5.82 -23.67
C CYS A 21 -0.46 6.71 -22.65
N ARG A 22 -0.27 7.99 -22.98
CA ARG A 22 0.40 8.96 -22.10
C ARG A 22 -0.37 9.15 -20.80
N THR A 23 -1.69 9.27 -20.88
CA THR A 23 -2.55 9.46 -19.69
C THR A 23 -2.44 8.27 -18.74
N THR A 24 -2.53 7.04 -19.28
CA THR A 24 -2.34 5.80 -18.52
C THR A 24 -0.94 5.71 -17.91
N THR A 25 0.09 6.12 -18.65
CA THR A 25 1.49 6.06 -18.21
C THR A 25 1.78 7.03 -17.06
N VAL A 26 1.22 8.24 -17.08
CA VAL A 26 1.43 9.24 -16.03
C VAL A 26 0.83 8.77 -14.70
N GLY A 27 -0.37 8.17 -14.73
CA GLY A 27 -0.98 7.57 -13.54
C GLY A 27 -0.16 6.39 -12.99
N ALA A 28 0.36 5.55 -13.89
CA ALA A 28 1.20 4.41 -13.55
C ALA A 28 2.54 4.82 -12.91
N GLN A 29 3.19 5.89 -13.41
CA GLN A 29 4.51 6.35 -12.94
C GLN A 29 4.52 6.73 -11.46
N GLN A 30 3.49 7.41 -10.97
CA GLN A 30 3.42 7.77 -9.56
C GLN A 30 3.23 6.54 -8.67
N GLY A 31 2.40 5.59 -9.10
CA GLY A 31 2.19 4.33 -8.41
C GLY A 31 3.46 3.47 -8.38
N SER A 32 4.18 3.40 -9.49
CA SER A 32 5.39 2.60 -9.60
C SER A 32 6.55 3.18 -8.82
N PHE A 33 6.74 4.51 -8.84
CA PHE A 33 7.78 5.15 -8.06
C PHE A 33 7.56 4.92 -6.57
N THR A 34 6.32 5.10 -6.11
CA THR A 34 5.94 4.83 -4.73
C THR A 34 6.18 3.37 -4.36
N THR A 35 5.79 2.43 -5.24
CA THR A 35 5.95 0.99 -5.00
C THR A 35 7.42 0.56 -5.01
N CYS A 36 8.23 1.01 -5.97
CA CYS A 36 9.65 0.66 -6.07
C CYS A 36 10.51 1.37 -4.98
N ALA A 37 10.17 2.60 -4.56
CA ALA A 37 10.88 3.29 -3.48
C ALA A 37 10.56 2.71 -2.09
N THR A 38 9.28 2.43 -1.81
CA THR A 38 8.89 1.68 -0.60
C THR A 38 9.49 0.27 -0.59
N LEU A 39 9.86 -0.25 -1.77
CA LEU A 39 10.46 -1.56 -1.93
C LEU A 39 11.81 -1.69 -1.21
N VAL A 40 12.61 -0.62 -1.21
CA VAL A 40 13.94 -0.57 -0.55
C VAL A 40 13.80 -0.61 0.97
N PHE A 41 12.88 0.19 1.53
CA PHE A 41 12.67 0.23 2.99
C PHE A 41 12.07 -1.06 3.53
N ALA A 42 11.16 -1.67 2.77
CA ALA A 42 10.63 -2.97 3.14
C ALA A 42 11.69 -4.07 3.05
N LEU A 43 12.64 -4.02 2.10
CA LEU A 43 13.77 -4.96 2.05
C LEU A 43 14.67 -4.84 3.29
N ILE A 44 14.98 -3.63 3.75
CA ILE A 44 15.73 -3.42 5.01
C ILE A 44 14.96 -4.03 6.19
N GLY A 45 13.64 -3.85 6.23
CA GLY A 45 12.76 -4.51 7.19
C GLY A 45 12.88 -6.04 7.14
N THR A 46 12.83 -6.64 5.94
CA THR A 46 12.95 -8.10 5.77
C THR A 46 14.34 -8.63 6.17
N GLN A 47 15.43 -7.92 5.88
CA GLN A 47 16.78 -8.31 6.33
C GLN A 47 16.89 -8.35 7.84
N THR A 48 16.22 -7.44 8.53
CA THR A 48 16.22 -7.40 9.99
C THR A 48 15.38 -8.55 10.57
N ARG A 49 14.30 -8.96 9.87
CA ARG A 49 13.46 -10.11 10.24
C ARG A 49 14.14 -11.46 10.02
N MET A 50 14.93 -11.60 8.94
CA MET A 50 15.74 -12.79 8.69
C MET A 50 16.80 -13.05 9.77
N LYS A 51 17.12 -12.05 10.60
CA LYS A 51 18.01 -12.21 11.76
C LYS A 51 17.30 -12.77 13.00
N PHE A 52 16.00 -13.06 12.94
CA PHE A 52 15.19 -13.64 14.04
C PHE A 52 15.11 -12.79 15.32
N VAL A 53 15.50 -11.50 15.28
CA VAL A 53 15.67 -10.69 16.50
C VAL A 53 14.34 -10.10 17.04
N SER A 54 13.32 -9.91 16.21
CA SER A 54 12.03 -9.40 16.67
C SER A 54 11.06 -9.43 15.49
N ASP A 55 10.12 -10.36 15.49
CA ASP A 55 9.01 -10.27 14.55
C ASP A 55 7.71 -10.57 15.29
N ALA A 56 6.97 -9.50 15.61
CA ALA A 56 5.59 -9.64 16.05
C ALA A 56 4.78 -10.25 14.91
N ASN A 57 3.90 -11.23 15.20
CA ASN A 57 3.06 -11.88 14.19
C ASN A 57 2.32 -10.85 13.32
N VAL A 58 1.88 -9.75 13.92
CA VAL A 58 1.23 -8.61 13.23
C VAL A 58 2.13 -7.95 12.19
N GLN A 59 3.42 -7.76 12.48
CA GLN A 59 4.36 -7.11 11.56
C GLN A 59 4.62 -7.97 10.31
N LYS A 60 4.59 -9.29 10.48
CA LYS A 60 4.64 -10.25 9.37
C LYS A 60 3.35 -10.27 8.57
N ALA A 61 2.17 -10.22 9.21
CA ALA A 61 0.88 -10.08 8.53
C ALA A 61 0.85 -8.87 7.62
N LEU A 62 1.22 -7.72 8.19
CA LEU A 62 1.23 -6.46 7.47
C LEU A 62 2.18 -6.56 6.28
N GLY A 63 3.39 -7.10 6.46
CA GLY A 63 4.34 -7.34 5.36
C GLY A 63 3.78 -8.25 4.26
N MET A 64 3.15 -9.38 4.62
CA MET A 64 2.56 -10.29 3.63
C MET A 64 1.46 -9.62 2.81
N ILE A 65 0.54 -8.92 3.48
CA ILE A 65 -0.58 -8.25 2.81
C ILE A 65 -0.08 -7.11 1.92
N THR A 66 0.80 -6.25 2.45
CA THR A 66 1.32 -5.12 1.67
C THR A 66 2.11 -5.58 0.45
N ASP A 67 2.90 -6.64 0.58
CA ASP A 67 3.73 -7.15 -0.51
C ASP A 67 2.89 -7.81 -1.58
N LEU A 68 1.86 -8.57 -1.19
CA LEU A 68 0.92 -9.18 -2.12
C LEU A 68 0.09 -8.12 -2.85
N CYS A 69 -0.46 -7.14 -2.13
CA CYS A 69 -1.19 -6.02 -2.74
C CYS A 69 -0.29 -5.20 -3.68
N GLY A 70 0.97 -4.98 -3.30
CA GLY A 70 1.97 -4.30 -4.14
C GLY A 70 2.26 -5.08 -5.43
N PHE A 71 2.48 -6.39 -5.33
CA PHE A 71 2.67 -7.27 -6.49
C PHE A 71 1.46 -7.24 -7.43
N ILE A 72 0.25 -7.41 -6.91
CA ILE A 72 -0.99 -7.43 -7.71
C ILE A 72 -1.22 -6.06 -8.38
N SER A 73 -1.07 -4.96 -7.64
CA SER A 73 -1.26 -3.61 -8.18
C SER A 73 -0.27 -3.31 -9.30
N LEU A 74 0.99 -3.73 -9.14
CA LEU A 74 2.02 -3.55 -10.16
C LEU A 74 1.77 -4.45 -11.39
N ALA A 75 1.32 -5.69 -11.19
CA ALA A 75 0.94 -6.59 -12.26
C ALA A 75 -0.24 -6.04 -13.07
N ALA A 76 -1.27 -5.53 -12.39
CA ALA A 76 -2.44 -4.91 -13.02
C ALA A 76 -2.05 -3.66 -13.82
N THR A 77 -1.16 -2.82 -13.29
CA THR A 77 -0.63 -1.64 -13.99
C THR A 77 0.11 -2.04 -15.27
N LEU A 78 0.97 -3.07 -15.18
CA LEU A 78 1.75 -3.53 -16.33
C LEU A 78 0.88 -4.18 -17.41
N TYR A 79 -0.14 -4.93 -16.98
CA TYR A 79 -1.12 -5.54 -17.86
C TYR A 79 -1.97 -4.48 -18.55
N GLY A 80 -2.49 -3.49 -17.81
CA GLY A 80 -3.26 -2.38 -18.37
C GLY A 80 -2.45 -1.57 -19.37
N TYR A 81 -1.18 -1.25 -19.08
CA TYR A 81 -0.31 -0.61 -20.08
C TYR A 81 -0.15 -1.46 -21.35
N TYR A 82 0.01 -2.78 -21.21
CA TYR A 82 0.16 -3.66 -22.35
C TYR A 82 -1.11 -3.75 -23.20
N THR A 83 -2.28 -3.89 -22.59
CA THR A 83 -3.55 -3.99 -23.30
C THR A 83 -4.01 -2.66 -23.86
N ASP A 84 -3.97 -1.60 -23.05
CA ASP A 84 -4.64 -0.34 -23.32
C ASP A 84 -3.73 0.62 -24.11
N CYS A 85 -2.42 0.38 -24.13
CA CYS A 85 -1.48 1.14 -24.94
C CYS A 85 -0.81 0.29 -26.02
N TYR A 86 -0.05 -0.76 -25.65
CA TYR A 86 0.79 -1.45 -26.64
C TYR A 86 -0.02 -2.21 -27.70
N LEU A 87 -1.12 -2.85 -27.31
CA LEU A 87 -2.01 -3.55 -28.23
C LEU A 87 -3.07 -2.65 -28.88
N ALA A 88 -3.45 -1.55 -28.21
CA ALA A 88 -4.47 -0.63 -28.71
C ALA A 88 -4.00 0.28 -29.86
N ILE A 89 -2.69 0.58 -29.93
CA ILE A 89 -2.13 1.37 -31.03
C ILE A 89 -2.30 0.63 -32.36
N LYS A 90 -3.06 1.22 -33.28
CA LYS A 90 -3.17 0.75 -34.65
C LYS A 90 -1.77 0.72 -35.28
N ARG A 91 -1.41 -0.31 -36.03
CA ARG A 91 -0.05 -0.42 -36.63
C ARG A 91 -0.02 -0.12 -38.11
N GLN A 92 -1.19 -0.09 -38.74
CA GLN A 92 -1.33 0.15 -40.17
C GLN A 92 -2.53 1.05 -40.39
N GLN A 93 -2.34 2.07 -41.23
CA GLN A 93 -3.41 2.96 -41.67
C GLN A 93 -3.16 3.38 -43.11
N THR A 94 -4.21 3.34 -43.91
CA THR A 94 -4.20 3.82 -45.30
C THR A 94 -4.68 5.27 -45.31
N ILE A 95 -3.88 6.17 -45.87
CA ILE A 95 -4.19 7.61 -46.02
C ILE A 95 -3.90 7.97 -47.47
N ASP A 96 -4.88 8.52 -48.19
CA ASP A 96 -4.74 8.95 -49.59
C ASP A 96 -4.14 7.87 -50.53
N ASP A 97 -4.64 6.63 -50.42
CA ASP A 97 -4.17 5.43 -51.15
C ASP A 97 -2.72 4.99 -50.85
N GLU A 98 -2.05 5.61 -49.88
CA GLU A 98 -0.75 5.15 -49.38
C GLU A 98 -0.89 4.40 -48.06
N ASP A 99 -0.23 3.23 -47.98
CA ASP A 99 -0.22 2.38 -46.79
C ASP A 99 0.95 2.76 -45.87
N TYR A 100 0.62 3.30 -44.70
CA TYR A 100 1.58 3.61 -43.65
C TYR A 100 1.62 2.49 -42.61
N ARG A 101 2.82 2.07 -42.21
CA ARG A 101 3.05 1.11 -41.12
C ARG A 101 3.92 1.73 -40.04
N ALA A 102 3.46 1.62 -38.80
CA ALA A 102 4.21 2.04 -37.62
C ALA A 102 4.70 0.81 -36.84
N GLU A 103 5.99 0.80 -36.54
CA GLU A 103 6.58 -0.18 -35.65
C GLU A 103 6.62 0.37 -34.22
N VAL A 104 5.85 -0.28 -33.34
CA VAL A 104 5.75 0.11 -31.93
C VAL A 104 6.58 -0.84 -31.09
N TYR A 105 7.55 -0.29 -30.38
CA TYR A 105 8.44 -1.02 -29.48
C TYR A 105 8.15 -0.65 -28.03
N LEU A 106 8.24 -1.64 -27.12
CA LEU A 106 8.19 -1.39 -25.69
C LEU A 106 9.46 -0.64 -25.27
N GLY A 107 9.28 0.49 -24.59
CA GLY A 107 10.40 1.29 -24.11
C GLY A 107 11.12 0.66 -22.91
N PRO A 108 12.33 1.13 -22.57
CA PRO A 108 13.11 0.66 -21.41
C PRO A 108 12.33 0.78 -20.09
N GLY A 109 11.43 1.76 -19.98
CA GLY A 109 10.56 1.93 -18.81
C GLY A 109 9.72 0.69 -18.51
N TYR A 110 9.17 0.01 -19.53
CA TYR A 110 8.39 -1.21 -19.34
C TYR A 110 9.24 -2.34 -18.74
N PHE A 111 10.49 -2.48 -19.19
CA PHE A 111 11.43 -3.46 -18.65
C PHE A 111 11.83 -3.14 -17.20
N CYS A 112 12.00 -1.87 -16.83
CA CYS A 112 12.20 -1.48 -15.43
C CYS A 112 11.03 -1.92 -14.54
N TYR A 113 9.79 -1.80 -15.02
CA TYR A 113 8.63 -2.28 -14.28
C TYR A 113 8.60 -3.81 -14.15
N LEU A 114 9.00 -4.55 -15.19
CA LEU A 114 9.12 -6.02 -15.11
C LEU A 114 10.11 -6.43 -14.00
N VAL A 115 11.24 -5.73 -13.88
CA VAL A 115 12.21 -5.98 -12.80
C VAL A 115 11.60 -5.64 -11.43
N CYS A 116 10.90 -4.51 -11.29
CA CYS A 116 10.18 -4.20 -10.04
C CYS A 116 9.10 -5.25 -9.72
N LEU A 117 8.38 -5.73 -10.73
CA LEU A 117 7.33 -6.77 -10.58
C LEU A 117 7.93 -8.07 -10.09
N PHE A 118 9.05 -8.50 -10.67
CA PHE A 118 9.80 -9.65 -10.21
C PHE A 118 10.28 -9.48 -8.76
N GLY A 119 10.81 -8.30 -8.41
CA GLY A 119 11.21 -7.99 -7.03
C GLY A 119 10.05 -8.06 -6.03
N ALA A 120 8.88 -7.52 -6.40
CA ALA A 120 7.66 -7.59 -5.59
C ALA A 120 7.16 -9.04 -5.43
N PHE A 121 7.18 -9.83 -6.51
CA PHE A 121 6.82 -11.25 -6.50
C PHE A 121 7.73 -12.05 -5.56
N MET A 122 9.05 -11.92 -5.72
CA MET A 122 10.03 -12.65 -4.91
C MET A 122 9.89 -12.32 -3.43
N ARG A 123 9.58 -11.06 -3.10
CA ARG A 123 9.31 -10.66 -1.72
C ARG A 123 8.04 -11.25 -1.14
N ALA A 124 6.92 -11.16 -1.87
CA ALA A 124 5.69 -11.79 -1.45
C ALA A 124 5.95 -13.28 -1.20
N LEU A 125 6.61 -13.95 -2.15
CA LEU A 125 7.00 -15.35 -2.04
C LEU A 125 7.86 -15.61 -0.79
N PHE A 126 8.91 -14.83 -0.54
CA PHE A 126 9.74 -15.01 0.66
C PHE A 126 8.99 -14.72 1.95
N HIS A 127 8.06 -13.78 1.97
CA HIS A 127 7.20 -13.56 3.12
C HIS A 127 6.30 -14.77 3.43
N TRP A 128 5.81 -15.42 2.37
CA TRP A 128 5.00 -16.63 2.45
C TRP A 128 5.81 -17.89 2.77
N LEU A 129 7.08 -17.98 2.34
CA LEU A 129 7.94 -19.16 2.53
C LEU A 129 8.80 -19.10 3.79
N THR A 130 9.19 -17.92 4.24
CA THR A 130 10.04 -17.79 5.43
C THR A 130 9.19 -18.10 6.65
N PRO A 131 9.54 -19.07 7.51
CA PRO A 131 8.80 -19.39 8.73
C PRO A 131 8.87 -18.24 9.74
N LEU A 132 7.99 -18.26 10.75
CA LEU A 132 8.13 -17.35 11.89
C LEU A 132 9.34 -17.73 12.72
N ALA A 133 9.96 -16.75 13.38
CA ALA A 133 10.96 -17.04 14.40
C ALA A 133 10.35 -17.97 15.45
N PRO A 134 11.07 -19.02 15.88
CA PRO A 134 10.57 -19.92 16.90
C PRO A 134 10.32 -19.13 18.18
N ARG A 135 9.23 -19.47 18.89
CA ARG A 135 8.89 -18.88 20.18
C ARG A 135 8.84 -19.97 21.26
N PRO A 136 9.32 -19.68 22.48
CA PRO A 136 9.15 -20.62 23.59
C PRO A 136 7.66 -20.72 23.95
N ASP A 137 7.18 -21.93 24.20
CA ASP A 137 5.88 -22.19 24.79
C ASP A 137 5.89 -21.97 26.30
N GLU A 138 4.75 -22.19 26.95
CA GLU A 138 4.59 -22.11 28.41
C GLU A 138 5.53 -23.06 29.20
N ASN A 139 6.05 -24.10 28.54
CA ASN A 139 7.00 -25.06 29.09
C ASN A 139 8.45 -24.80 28.65
N GLY A 140 8.73 -23.67 27.97
CA GLY A 140 10.05 -23.32 27.45
C GLY A 140 10.47 -24.09 26.19
N LYS A 141 9.60 -24.90 25.59
CA LYS A 141 9.88 -25.61 24.33
C LYS A 141 9.69 -24.67 23.15
N MET A 142 10.67 -24.66 22.24
CA MET A 142 10.60 -23.84 21.03
C MET A 142 9.59 -24.41 20.02
N ILE A 143 8.53 -23.66 19.73
CA ILE A 143 7.53 -23.99 18.70
C ILE A 143 7.90 -23.27 17.40
N TYR A 144 7.94 -24.03 16.32
CA TYR A 144 8.10 -23.52 14.96
C TYR A 144 6.72 -23.42 14.31
N HIS A 145 6.29 -22.20 14.00
CA HIS A 145 5.05 -21.96 13.27
C HIS A 145 5.31 -21.97 11.76
N GLY A 146 4.54 -22.77 11.02
CA GLY A 146 4.59 -22.82 9.55
C GLY A 146 4.36 -21.45 8.92
N SER A 147 5.02 -21.18 7.81
CA SER A 147 4.93 -19.91 7.11
C SER A 147 3.52 -19.69 6.53
N GLY A 148 3.03 -18.44 6.54
CA GLY A 148 1.76 -18.02 5.95
C GLY A 148 0.47 -18.34 6.74
N CYS A 149 0.29 -19.58 7.18
CA CYS A 149 -1.00 -20.06 7.71
C CYS A 149 -1.07 -20.17 9.24
N ALA A 150 0.06 -20.02 9.94
CA ALA A 150 0.07 -20.01 11.40
C ALA A 150 0.09 -18.58 11.94
N PHE A 151 -0.94 -17.80 11.61
CA PHE A 151 -1.28 -16.66 12.46
C PHE A 151 -1.75 -17.21 13.79
N GLY A 152 -0.81 -17.40 14.71
CA GLY A 152 -1.13 -17.49 16.12
C GLY A 152 -1.72 -16.15 16.53
N ILE A 153 -3.04 -16.01 16.40
CA ILE A 153 -3.79 -15.01 17.14
C ILE A 153 -3.48 -15.33 18.61
N PRO A 154 -3.06 -14.34 19.42
CA PRO A 154 -2.78 -14.56 20.83
C PRO A 154 -3.95 -15.31 21.46
N LYS A 155 -3.69 -16.40 22.18
CA LYS A 155 -4.76 -17.27 22.70
C LYS A 155 -5.74 -16.48 23.56
N ASN A 156 -5.22 -15.57 24.38
CA ASN A 156 -5.99 -14.58 25.15
C ASN A 156 -6.89 -13.66 24.31
N LEU A 157 -6.59 -13.41 23.03
CA LEU A 157 -7.46 -12.67 22.14
C LEU A 157 -8.53 -13.59 21.53
N ILE A 158 -8.19 -14.84 21.17
CA ILE A 158 -9.20 -15.83 20.76
C ILE A 158 -10.15 -16.11 21.93
N ASP A 159 -9.62 -16.42 23.11
CA ASP A 159 -10.38 -16.71 24.33
C ASP A 159 -11.26 -15.50 24.76
N ALA A 160 -10.87 -14.27 24.42
CA ALA A 160 -11.68 -13.08 24.66
C ALA A 160 -12.76 -12.84 23.60
N LEU A 161 -12.63 -13.44 22.41
CA LEU A 161 -13.57 -13.32 21.29
C LEU A 161 -14.53 -14.50 21.20
N ASP A 162 -14.07 -15.67 21.61
CA ASP A 162 -14.80 -16.93 21.68
C ASP A 162 -15.57 -16.98 23.00
N GLU A 163 -16.72 -16.30 23.04
CA GLU A 163 -17.58 -16.20 24.22
C GLU A 163 -18.18 -17.56 24.59
N ASN A 164 -18.39 -18.43 23.60
CA ASN A 164 -19.00 -19.74 23.80
C ASN A 164 -17.98 -20.87 24.07
N GLY A 165 -16.68 -20.60 23.88
CA GLY A 165 -15.59 -21.52 24.13
C GLY A 165 -15.53 -22.70 23.15
N ASP A 166 -16.09 -22.55 21.95
CA ASP A 166 -16.16 -23.63 20.95
C ASP A 166 -14.89 -23.76 20.09
N GLY A 167 -13.91 -22.87 20.31
CA GLY A 167 -12.64 -22.80 19.61
C GLY A 167 -12.73 -22.12 18.24
N LYS A 168 -13.86 -21.50 17.90
CA LYS A 168 -14.09 -20.76 16.66
C LYS A 168 -14.64 -19.37 16.98
N ILE A 169 -14.46 -18.44 16.04
CA ILE A 169 -15.04 -17.10 16.15
C ILE A 169 -16.20 -17.01 15.18
N SER A 170 -17.41 -16.90 15.69
CA SER A 170 -18.63 -16.71 14.91
C SER A 170 -18.77 -15.26 14.42
N CYS A 171 -19.52 -15.05 13.32
CA CYS A 171 -19.84 -13.69 12.85
C CYS A 171 -20.55 -12.85 13.92
N SER A 172 -21.36 -13.49 14.79
CA SER A 172 -22.01 -12.83 15.93
C SER A 172 -21.01 -12.28 16.95
N GLU A 173 -19.98 -13.05 17.30
CA GLU A 173 -18.91 -12.61 18.22
C GLU A 173 -18.06 -11.50 17.61
N LEU A 174 -17.73 -11.61 16.32
CA LEU A 174 -16.99 -10.58 15.60
C LEU A 174 -17.77 -9.25 15.54
N THR A 175 -19.09 -9.31 15.38
CA THR A 175 -19.96 -8.12 15.34
C THR A 175 -20.02 -7.44 16.71
N LYS A 176 -20.07 -8.23 17.80
CA LYS A 176 -19.99 -7.69 19.17
C LYS A 176 -18.67 -6.97 19.41
N LEU A 177 -17.54 -7.52 18.94
CA LEU A 177 -16.24 -6.87 19.04
C LEU A 177 -16.22 -5.52 18.31
N SER A 178 -16.74 -5.46 17.08
CA SER A 178 -16.84 -4.20 16.32
C SER A 178 -17.63 -3.15 17.10
N SER A 179 -18.78 -3.54 17.65
CA SER A 179 -19.63 -2.63 18.43
C SER A 179 -18.96 -2.15 19.73
N ALA A 180 -18.17 -3.02 20.37
CA ALA A 180 -17.41 -2.67 21.57
C ALA A 180 -16.25 -1.73 21.25
N TYR A 181 -15.56 -1.95 20.13
CA TYR A 181 -14.48 -1.09 19.65
C TYR A 181 -15.00 0.31 19.30
N ASP A 182 -16.16 0.42 18.65
CA ASP A 182 -16.78 1.71 18.35
C ASP A 182 -17.14 2.48 19.63
N ARG A 183 -17.67 1.79 20.65
CA ARG A 183 -17.95 2.40 21.97
C ARG A 183 -16.67 2.91 22.65
N TYR A 184 -15.61 2.10 22.68
CA TYR A 184 -14.32 2.51 23.23
C TYR A 184 -13.73 3.73 22.50
N ARG A 185 -13.82 3.74 21.16
CA ARG A 185 -13.36 4.86 20.34
C ARG A 185 -14.13 6.15 20.63
N GLN A 186 -15.45 6.07 20.81
CA GLN A 186 -16.27 7.21 21.19
C GLN A 186 -15.89 7.73 22.58
N GLN A 187 -15.72 6.85 23.56
CA GLN A 187 -15.33 7.23 24.92
C GLN A 187 -13.99 7.98 24.94
N LYS A 188 -12.98 7.45 24.25
CA LYS A 188 -11.64 8.08 24.16
C LYS A 188 -11.66 9.45 23.46
N ASN A 189 -12.55 9.63 22.47
CA ASN A 189 -12.74 10.92 21.80
C ASN A 189 -13.42 11.94 22.73
N THR A 190 -14.38 11.50 23.54
CA THR A 190 -15.06 12.33 24.54
C THR A 190 -14.10 12.77 25.65
N GLU A 191 -13.28 11.85 26.18
CA GLU A 191 -12.24 12.17 27.17
C GLU A 191 -11.25 13.21 26.63
N ARG A 192 -10.80 13.05 25.38
CA ARG A 192 -9.87 14.01 24.75
C ARG A 192 -10.49 15.40 24.61
N ARG A 193 -11.80 15.49 24.32
CA ARG A 193 -12.54 16.76 24.30
C ARG A 193 -12.65 17.38 25.69
N LEU A 194 -12.99 16.59 26.72
CA LEU A 194 -13.06 17.04 28.11
C LEU A 194 -11.71 17.62 28.57
N SER A 195 -10.60 16.93 28.32
CA SER A 195 -9.26 17.43 28.67
C SER A 195 -8.89 18.74 27.95
N THR A 196 -9.40 18.96 26.73
CA THR A 196 -9.15 20.20 25.98
C THR A 196 -9.95 21.38 26.54
N VAL A 197 -11.18 21.13 27.01
CA VAL A 197 -12.04 22.15 27.64
C VAL A 197 -11.47 22.58 28.99
N SER A 198 -10.97 21.65 29.81
CA SER A 198 -10.37 21.96 31.12
C SER A 198 -9.14 22.87 31.03
N ILE A 199 -8.33 22.71 29.98
CA ILE A 199 -7.14 23.56 29.74
C ILE A 199 -7.57 24.98 29.31
N SER A 200 -8.66 25.10 28.56
CA SER A 200 -9.16 26.41 28.11
C SER A 200 -9.74 27.26 29.24
N GLU A 201 -10.35 26.64 30.26
CA GLU A 201 -10.88 27.35 31.43
C GLU A 201 -9.77 27.80 32.40
N THR A 202 -8.65 27.08 32.45
CA THR A 202 -7.52 27.41 33.35
C THR A 202 -6.69 28.62 32.85
N ILE A 203 -6.76 28.96 31.55
CA ILE A 203 -5.96 30.06 30.96
C ILE A 203 -6.68 31.41 31.07
N THR A 204 -7.96 31.45 31.42
CA THR A 204 -8.75 32.70 31.52
C THR A 204 -8.66 33.44 32.86
N GLU A 205 -7.98 32.92 33.87
CA GLU A 205 -7.69 33.68 35.09
C GLU A 205 -6.32 34.38 35.02
N GLU A 206 -6.29 35.54 34.37
CA GLU A 206 -5.17 36.49 34.50
C GLU A 206 -5.10 37.03 35.94
N PRO A 207 -3.95 36.91 36.65
CA PRO A 207 -3.71 37.71 37.84
C PRO A 207 -3.44 39.16 37.40
N LYS A 208 -4.36 40.08 37.74
CA LYS A 208 -4.11 41.52 37.67
C LYS A 208 -2.98 41.91 38.62
N ALA A 209 -1.74 41.82 38.14
CA ALA A 209 -0.57 42.34 38.83
C ALA A 209 -0.55 43.87 38.72
N SER A 210 -0.94 44.51 39.82
CA SER A 210 -0.79 45.93 40.12
C SER A 210 0.64 46.41 39.88
N LEU A 211 0.86 47.21 38.82
CA LEU A 211 2.04 48.09 38.70
C LEU A 211 1.82 49.32 39.61
N ALA A 212 2.28 49.23 40.85
CA ALA A 212 2.62 50.40 41.65
C ALA A 212 4.08 50.75 41.34
N GLY A 213 4.33 52.03 41.03
CA GLY A 213 5.56 52.51 40.44
C GLY A 213 6.79 52.51 41.35
N ASN A 214 7.89 52.97 40.78
CA ASN A 214 8.78 53.89 41.48
C ASN A 214 9.60 54.69 40.47
N ALA A 215 9.53 56.00 40.67
CA ALA A 215 10.43 56.99 40.12
C ALA A 215 11.78 56.92 40.83
N ALA A 216 12.86 57.07 40.07
CA ALA A 216 14.09 57.80 40.41
C ALA A 216 15.04 57.75 39.21
#